data_AF-A0A5K0VTK6-F1
#
_entry.id   AF-A0A5K0VTK6-F1
#
_cell.length_a   1.000
_cell.length_b   1.000
_cell.length_c   1.000
_cell.angle_alpha   90.00
_cell.angle_beta   90.00
_cell.angle_gamma   90.00
#
_symmetry.space_group_name_H-M   'P 1'
#
loop_
_entity.id
_entity.type
_entity.pdbx_description
1 polymer ?
#
loop_
_entity_poly.entity_id
_entity_poly.type
_entity_poly.pdbx_seq_one_letter_code
_entity_poly.pdbx_strand_id
1 'polypeptide(L)' 'IEVINASCCYVEGTEGITCEEDGSPFPNRSIYLYYDRAHLTEKVYNYLSTRAYLSNLSSEVHPIN' A
#
# COMPACT_ATOMS: atom_id res chain seq x y z
N ILE A 1 5.38 -0.46 10.56
CA ILE A 1 4.21 -1.38 10.47
C ILE A 1 4.68 -2.74 10.00
N GLU A 2 4.01 -3.80 10.42
CA GLU A 2 4.27 -5.17 9.94
C GLU A 2 3.26 -5.52 8.83
N VAL A 3 3.80 -5.83 7.64
CA VAL A 3 3.11 -6.23 6.42
C VAL A 3 4.02 -7.11 5.56
N ILE A 4 3.43 -7.95 4.71
CA ILE A 4 4.07 -8.76 3.68
C ILE A 4 4.34 -7.86 2.47
N ASN A 5 5.58 -7.89 1.96
CA ASN A 5 5.97 -7.17 0.76
C ASN A 5 5.47 -7.88 -0.52
N ALA A 6 4.16 -7.85 -0.74
CA ALA A 6 3.47 -8.41 -1.90
C ALA A 6 2.14 -7.67 -2.15
N SER A 7 1.54 -7.92 -3.32
CA SER A 7 0.18 -7.50 -3.66
C SER A 7 -0.86 -8.33 -2.92
N CYS A 8 -2.01 -7.74 -2.62
CA CYS A 8 -3.13 -8.44 -2.00
C CYS A 8 -4.10 -9.05 -3.02
N CYS A 9 -3.70 -9.18 -4.28
CA CYS A 9 -4.45 -9.82 -5.36
C CYS A 9 -3.49 -10.52 -6.33
N TYR A 10 -4.03 -11.39 -7.17
CA TYR A 10 -3.33 -11.91 -8.34
C TYR A 10 -3.18 -10.81 -9.38
N VAL A 11 -1.99 -10.74 -9.97
CA VAL A 11 -1.64 -9.81 -11.03
C VAL A 11 -1.10 -10.62 -12.20
N GLU A 12 -1.65 -10.39 -13.38
CA GLU A 12 -1.31 -11.17 -14.57
C GLU A 12 0.15 -11.00 -14.98
N GLY A 13 0.83 -12.12 -15.18
CA GLY A 13 2.22 -12.16 -15.62
C GLY A 13 3.21 -11.43 -14.69
N THR A 14 4.41 -11.21 -15.19
CA THR A 14 5.49 -10.52 -14.45
C THR A 14 5.45 -9.01 -14.63
N GLU A 15 4.78 -8.51 -15.68
CA GLU A 15 4.72 -7.08 -16.03
C GLU A 15 3.37 -6.43 -15.69
N GLY A 16 2.35 -7.22 -15.33
CA GLY A 16 1.08 -6.67 -14.86
C GLY A 16 1.29 -5.78 -13.64
N ILE A 17 0.51 -4.70 -13.57
CA ILE A 17 0.52 -3.74 -12.47
C ILE A 17 -0.77 -3.85 -11.65
N THR A 18 -1.91 -3.93 -12.34
CA THR A 18 -3.24 -4.02 -11.76
C THR A 18 -3.60 -5.47 -11.44
N CYS A 19 -4.58 -5.68 -10.56
CA CYS A 19 -5.16 -7.01 -10.36
C CYS A 19 -5.72 -7.57 -11.68
N GLU A 20 -5.76 -8.90 -11.78
CA GLU A 20 -6.42 -9.59 -12.90
C GLU A 20 -7.89 -9.15 -13.04
N GLU A 21 -8.38 -9.13 -14.28
CA GLU A 21 -9.78 -8.80 -14.56
C GLU A 21 -10.70 -9.83 -13.88
N ASP A 22 -11.81 -9.36 -13.29
CA ASP A 22 -12.73 -10.15 -12.45
C ASP A 22 -12.08 -10.83 -11.21
N GLY A 23 -10.81 -10.56 -10.94
CA GLY A 23 -10.10 -11.02 -9.75
C GLY A 23 -10.61 -10.37 -8.48
N SER A 24 -10.51 -11.10 -7.37
CA SER A 24 -10.83 -10.57 -6.04
C SER A 24 -9.59 -10.43 -5.17
N PRO A 25 -9.47 -9.36 -4.37
CA PRO A 25 -8.43 -9.27 -3.35
C PRO A 25 -8.54 -10.41 -2.33
N PHE A 26 -7.41 -10.79 -1.73
CA PHE A 26 -7.39 -11.75 -0.63
C PHE A 26 -8.20 -11.23 0.57
N PRO A 27 -8.83 -12.14 1.36
CA PRO A 27 -9.76 -11.75 2.43
C PRO A 27 -9.18 -10.77 3.45
N ASN A 28 -7.87 -10.87 3.74
CA ASN A 28 -7.19 -9.99 4.67
C ASN A 28 -6.16 -9.10 3.96
N ARG A 29 -6.61 -8.04 3.31
CA ARG A 29 -5.72 -7.06 2.67
C ARG A 29 -4.79 -6.32 3.64
N SER A 30 -5.10 -6.30 4.94
CA SER A 30 -4.34 -5.55 5.94
C SER A 30 -2.95 -6.15 6.27
N ILE A 31 -2.68 -7.37 5.81
CA ILE A 31 -1.35 -7.97 5.98
C ILE A 31 -0.42 -7.69 4.80
N TYR A 32 -0.88 -7.03 3.73
CA TYR A 32 -0.10 -6.80 2.52
C TYR A 32 0.34 -5.33 2.42
N LEU A 33 1.52 -5.11 1.84
CA LEU A 33 2.06 -3.78 1.57
C LEU A 33 1.29 -3.12 0.42
N TYR A 34 1.04 -3.87 -0.65
CA TYR A 34 0.39 -3.36 -1.86
C TYR A 34 -1.01 -3.95 -2.04
N TYR A 35 -1.92 -3.14 -2.57
CA TYR A 35 -3.23 -3.59 -3.02
C TYR A 35 -3.07 -4.37 -4.33
N ASP A 36 -2.55 -3.70 -5.35
CA ASP A 36 -2.06 -4.29 -6.60
C ASP A 36 -0.52 -4.31 -6.59
N ARG A 37 0.21 -4.12 -7.71
CA ARG A 37 1.68 -4.00 -7.69
C ARG A 37 2.21 -2.56 -7.67
N ALA A 38 1.34 -1.55 -7.66
CA ALA A 38 1.73 -0.13 -7.64
C ALA A 38 1.18 0.63 -6.44
N HIS A 39 -0.07 0.40 -6.08
CA HIS A 39 -0.80 1.12 -5.05
C HIS A 39 -0.71 0.40 -3.71
N LEU A 40 -0.57 1.16 -2.62
CA LEU A 40 -0.49 0.60 -1.27
C LEU A 40 -1.86 0.18 -0.75
N THR A 41 -1.91 -0.73 0.21
CA THR A 41 -3.17 -1.05 0.90
C THR A 41 -3.62 0.10 1.79
N GLU A 42 -4.92 0.14 2.11
CA GLU A 42 -5.51 1.16 2.99
C GLU A 42 -4.80 1.27 4.35
N LYS A 43 -4.36 0.14 4.93
CA LYS A 43 -3.61 0.13 6.20
C LYS A 43 -2.29 0.90 6.07
N VAL A 44 -1.59 0.72 4.96
CA VAL A 44 -0.30 1.37 4.73
C VAL A 44 -0.51 2.85 4.43
N TYR A 45 -1.51 3.21 3.63
CA TYR A 45 -1.89 4.61 3.44
C TYR A 45 -2.30 5.29 4.75
N ASN A 46 -3.10 4.62 5.59
CA ASN A 46 -3.49 5.13 6.90
C ASN A 46 -2.27 5.35 7.81
N TYR A 47 -1.32 4.40 7.83
CA TYR A 47 -0.08 4.57 8.58
C TYR A 47 0.77 5.73 8.06
N LEU A 48 0.98 5.81 6.74
CA LEU A 48 1.80 6.87 6.13
C LEU A 48 1.19 8.25 6.33
N SER A 49 -0.12 8.39 6.10
CA SER A 49 -0.84 9.66 6.30
C SER A 49 -0.87 10.08 7.77
N THR A 50 -1.12 9.14 8.70
CA THR A 50 -1.06 9.43 10.14
C THR A 50 0.33 9.87 10.56
N ARG A 51 1.37 9.18 10.09
CA ARG A 51 2.76 9.56 10.37
C ARG A 51 3.09 10.93 9.81
N ALA A 52 2.74 11.19 8.55
CA ALA A 52 2.96 12.48 7.92
C ALA A 52 2.28 13.60 8.70
N TYR A 53 0.97 13.46 8.98
CA TYR A 53 0.19 14.45 9.71
C TYR A 53 0.71 14.76 11.12
N LEU A 54 1.33 13.79 11.80
CA LEU A 54 1.87 13.99 13.15
C LEU A 54 3.36 14.38 13.16
N SER A 55 4.05 14.34 12.03
CA SER A 55 5.51 14.54 11.99
C SER A 55 5.88 16.01 11.96
N ASN A 56 6.86 16.38 12.77
CA ASN A 56 7.53 17.69 12.68
C ASN A 56 8.89 17.59 11.99
N LEU A 57 9.22 16.43 11.40
CA LEU A 57 10.51 16.19 10.75
C LEU A 57 10.42 16.54 9.26
N SER A 58 11.27 17.45 8.80
CA SER A 58 11.33 17.87 7.39
C SER A 58 11.71 16.73 6.43
N SER A 59 12.31 15.65 6.94
CA SER A 59 12.65 14.45 6.18
C SER A 59 11.45 13.54 5.91
N GLU A 60 10.37 13.67 6.69
CA GLU A 60 9.15 12.89 6.51
C GLU A 60 8.06 13.69 5.81
N VAL A 61 8.02 15.02 6.02
CA VAL A 61 7.07 15.94 5.37
C VAL A 61 7.79 17.23 5.00
N HIS A 62 7.62 17.69 3.76
CA HIS A 62 8.21 18.93 3.25
C HIS A 62 7.26 19.61 2.26
N PRO A 63 7.19 20.97 2.22
CA PRO A 63 7.91 21.95 3.04
C PRO A 63 7.27 22.27 4.39
N ILE A 64 6.02 21.89 4.58
CA ILE A 64 5.23 22.14 5.80
C ILE A 64 4.38 20.89 6.05
N ASN A 65 4.19 20.55 7.32
CA ASN A 65 3.06 19.72 7.77
C ASN A 65 1.89 20.63 8.10
#